data_AF-A0ABC8RZB6-F1
#
_entry.id   AF-A0ABC8RZB6-F1
#
_cell.length_a   1.000
_cell.length_b   1.000
_cell.length_c   1.000
_cell.angle_alpha   90.00
_cell.angle_beta   90.00
_cell.angle_gamma   90.00
#
_symmetry.space_group_name_H-M   'P 1'
#
loop_
_entity.id
_entity.type
_entity.pdbx_description
1 polymer ?
#
loop_
_entity_poly.entity_id
_entity_poly.type
_entity_poly.pdbx_seq_one_letter_code
_entity_poly.pdbx_strand_id
1 'polypeptide(L)'
;MSDLKLKFLEVYSILKSELLNDPAFEFTDDSRQWVERMLDYNVPGGKLNRGLSVIDSYKLLKEGKELTDDEVFLACALGWCIEWLQAFFLVLDDIMDNSHTRRGQLCWYRLPKVGMIAANDGILLRNHIPRILKKHFREKPYYVDLLDLFNEVEFQTTSGQMIDLITTLVGEKDLSKYSLPLHRRIVQYKTAYYSFYLPVACALLMAGENLNNHVDVGNILVEMGIYFQVQDDYLDCFGDPEVIGKIGTDIEDFKCSWLVVKALELVNEEQKKLLYVRKDLSFCFFISAIRIRFAYPGKALSQENYGKQDPACVAKVKELYETLNLQDVFADYESKSYEKLIKFIEAHSSTAVQAVLKSFLAKIYQRQKQRKATTKDQTAKCTSYCMGCPAVRKDGPNRFELAFWMLYKLVTLDRIKARPERV
;
A
#
# COMPACT_ATOMS: atom_id res chain seq x y z
N MET A 1 1.37 -17.56 -17.30
CA MET A 1 1.67 -16.54 -16.26
C MET A 1 3.17 -16.43 -15.96
N SER A 2 3.95 -17.52 -15.91
CA SER A 2 5.41 -17.45 -15.67
C SER A 2 6.17 -16.70 -16.76
N ASP A 3 5.85 -16.97 -18.03
CA ASP A 3 6.54 -16.37 -19.18
C ASP A 3 6.33 -14.85 -19.31
N LEU A 4 5.08 -14.39 -19.12
CA LEU A 4 4.75 -12.95 -19.15
C LEU A 4 5.46 -12.16 -18.05
N LYS A 5 5.58 -12.74 -16.85
CA LYS A 5 6.27 -12.08 -15.73
C LYS A 5 7.78 -11.98 -16.00
N LEU A 6 8.37 -13.00 -16.62
CA LEU A 6 9.77 -12.95 -17.05
C LEU A 6 9.97 -11.83 -18.08
N LYS A 7 9.09 -11.76 -19.09
CA LYS A 7 9.15 -10.69 -20.09
C LYS A 7 8.96 -9.31 -19.46
N PHE A 8 8.05 -9.17 -18.50
CA PHE A 8 7.87 -7.92 -17.76
C PHE A 8 9.16 -7.49 -17.05
N LEU A 9 9.87 -8.41 -16.39
CA LEU A 9 11.16 -8.13 -15.75
C LEU A 9 12.31 -7.88 -16.73
N GLU A 10 12.26 -8.46 -17.93
CA GLU A 10 13.20 -8.14 -19.01
C GLU A 10 13.04 -6.67 -19.43
N VAL A 11 11.78 -6.22 -19.62
CA VAL A 11 11.48 -4.82 -19.96
C VAL A 11 11.96 -3.86 -18.88
N TYR A 12 11.88 -4.22 -17.59
CA TYR A 12 12.48 -3.43 -16.51
C TYR A 12 13.96 -3.15 -16.73
N SER A 13 14.71 -4.20 -17.10
CA SER A 13 16.16 -4.10 -17.31
C SER A 13 16.49 -3.17 -18.47
N ILE A 14 15.67 -3.20 -19.54
CA ILE A 14 15.77 -2.29 -20.67
C ILE A 14 15.50 -0.85 -20.21
N LEU A 15 14.34 -0.59 -19.59
CA LEU A 15 13.96 0.75 -19.15
C LEU A 15 14.96 1.35 -18.15
N LYS A 16 15.42 0.55 -17.19
CA LYS A 16 16.47 0.95 -16.23
C LYS A 16 17.75 1.37 -16.96
N SER A 17 18.23 0.54 -17.90
CA SER A 17 19.43 0.84 -18.69
C SER A 17 19.28 2.14 -19.47
N GLU A 18 18.11 2.39 -20.06
CA GLU A 18 17.83 3.63 -20.79
C GLU A 18 17.83 4.87 -19.90
N LEU A 19 17.26 4.77 -18.70
CA LEU A 19 17.23 5.87 -17.72
C LEU A 19 18.64 6.18 -17.18
N LEU A 20 19.47 5.16 -16.95
CA LEU A 20 20.86 5.33 -16.52
C LEU A 20 21.75 5.93 -17.63
N ASN A 21 21.31 5.87 -18.88
CA ASN A 21 21.99 6.44 -20.05
C ASN A 21 21.22 7.62 -20.65
N ASP A 22 20.37 8.29 -19.85
CA ASP A 22 19.53 9.37 -20.35
C ASP A 22 20.40 10.59 -20.76
N PRO A 23 20.36 11.03 -22.02
CA PRO A 23 21.20 12.14 -22.50
C PRO A 23 20.83 13.51 -21.91
N ALA A 24 19.71 13.62 -21.18
CA ALA A 24 19.35 14.84 -20.48
C ALA A 24 20.14 15.07 -19.18
N PHE A 25 20.95 14.11 -18.75
CA PHE A 25 21.80 14.23 -17.57
C PHE A 25 23.19 13.65 -17.82
N GLU A 26 24.22 14.38 -17.39
CA GLU A 26 25.60 13.93 -17.47
C GLU A 26 25.92 13.00 -16.30
N PHE A 27 25.72 11.70 -16.49
CA PHE A 27 26.00 10.68 -15.48
C PHE A 27 27.51 10.48 -15.27
N THR A 28 27.92 10.47 -14.01
CA THR A 28 29.19 9.90 -13.55
C THR A 28 28.98 8.47 -13.06
N ASP A 29 30.05 7.73 -12.78
CA ASP A 29 29.93 6.37 -12.22
C ASP A 29 29.20 6.38 -10.87
N ASP A 30 29.46 7.38 -10.02
CA ASP A 30 28.82 7.52 -8.70
C ASP A 30 27.31 7.79 -8.82
N SER A 31 26.91 8.75 -9.66
CA SER A 31 25.49 9.09 -9.82
C SER A 31 24.73 7.96 -10.52
N ARG A 32 25.35 7.27 -11.47
CA ARG A 32 24.79 6.08 -12.12
C ARG A 32 24.58 4.94 -11.12
N GLN A 33 25.58 4.62 -10.31
CA GLN A 33 25.49 3.58 -9.29
C GLN A 33 24.47 3.94 -8.19
N TRP A 34 24.32 5.23 -7.86
CA TRP A 34 23.27 5.68 -6.94
C TRP A 34 21.88 5.39 -7.51
N VAL A 35 21.59 5.87 -8.72
CA VAL A 35 20.28 5.72 -9.35
C VAL A 35 19.95 4.25 -9.60
N GLU A 36 20.92 3.45 -10.05
CA GLU A 36 20.72 2.01 -10.28
C GLU A 36 20.29 1.30 -9.00
N ARG A 37 21.01 1.49 -7.90
CA ARG A 37 20.66 0.89 -6.61
C ARG A 37 19.32 1.38 -6.09
N MET A 38 19.05 2.68 -6.21
CA MET A 38 17.77 3.26 -5.81
C MET A 38 16.60 2.64 -6.58
N LEU A 39 16.76 2.42 -7.89
CA LEU A 39 15.75 1.78 -8.74
C LEU A 39 15.53 0.31 -8.34
N ASP A 40 16.61 -0.47 -8.23
CA ASP A 40 16.52 -1.90 -7.89
C ASP A 40 15.94 -2.14 -6.49
N TYR A 41 16.17 -1.19 -5.56
CA TYR A 41 15.62 -1.25 -4.20
C TYR A 41 14.11 -0.95 -4.16
N ASN A 42 13.68 0.12 -4.83
CA ASN A 42 12.33 0.67 -4.63
C ASN A 42 11.30 0.18 -5.64
N VAL A 43 11.71 -0.24 -6.84
CA VAL A 43 10.77 -0.48 -7.95
C VAL A 43 10.35 -1.96 -8.06
N PRO A 44 11.24 -2.94 -8.31
CA PRO A 44 10.83 -4.29 -8.72
C PRO A 44 10.42 -5.23 -7.57
N GLY A 45 10.68 -4.87 -6.30
CA GLY A 45 10.47 -5.76 -5.14
C GLY A 45 9.02 -6.05 -4.75
N GLY A 46 8.04 -5.50 -5.48
CA GLY A 46 6.61 -5.69 -5.22
C GLY A 46 6.02 -6.96 -5.84
N LYS A 47 4.70 -7.10 -5.75
CA LYS A 47 3.95 -8.15 -6.48
C LYS A 47 3.76 -7.83 -7.97
N LEU A 48 3.99 -6.57 -8.35
CA LEU A 48 3.85 -6.06 -9.71
C LEU A 48 2.43 -6.19 -10.28
N ASN A 49 1.42 -6.30 -9.41
CA ASN A 49 0.04 -6.57 -9.83
C ASN A 49 -0.52 -5.43 -10.70
N ARG A 50 -0.18 -4.17 -10.40
CA ARG A 50 -0.67 -3.01 -11.17
C ARG A 50 -0.01 -3.00 -12.54
N GLY A 51 1.29 -3.16 -12.60
CA GLY A 51 2.03 -3.22 -13.85
C GLY A 51 1.61 -4.37 -14.76
N LEU A 52 1.53 -5.59 -14.21
CA LEU A 52 1.05 -6.77 -14.95
C LEU A 52 -0.39 -6.62 -15.44
N SER A 53 -1.23 -5.88 -14.71
CA SER A 53 -2.62 -5.68 -15.09
C SER A 53 -2.81 -4.83 -16.34
N VAL A 54 -1.83 -4.01 -16.75
CA VAL A 54 -1.89 -3.30 -18.05
C VAL A 54 -1.87 -4.31 -19.19
N ILE A 55 -0.92 -5.25 -19.13
CA ILE A 55 -0.74 -6.25 -20.19
C ILE A 55 -1.89 -7.25 -20.20
N ASP A 56 -2.33 -7.71 -19.02
CA ASP A 56 -3.50 -8.59 -18.90
C ASP A 56 -4.76 -7.91 -19.47
N SER A 57 -4.98 -6.63 -19.15
CA SER A 57 -6.09 -5.85 -19.70
C SER A 57 -6.00 -5.73 -21.22
N TYR A 58 -4.82 -5.37 -21.74
CA TYR A 58 -4.61 -5.19 -23.16
C TYR A 58 -4.85 -6.49 -23.95
N LYS A 59 -4.38 -7.63 -23.42
CA LYS A 59 -4.65 -8.95 -24.00
C LYS A 59 -6.14 -9.28 -24.07
N LEU A 60 -6.90 -8.95 -23.02
CA LEU A 60 -8.34 -9.18 -22.98
C LEU A 60 -9.09 -8.26 -23.95
N LEU A 61 -8.67 -7.00 -24.08
CA LEU A 61 -9.23 -6.06 -25.07
C LEU A 61 -8.97 -6.47 -26.52
N LYS A 62 -7.92 -7.26 -26.77
CA LYS A 62 -7.59 -7.83 -28.09
C LYS A 62 -8.38 -9.09 -28.44
N GLU A 63 -9.24 -9.57 -27.55
CA GLU A 63 -10.18 -10.67 -27.79
C GLU A 63 -9.54 -11.94 -28.37
N GLY A 64 -8.39 -12.34 -27.82
CA GLY A 64 -7.69 -13.58 -28.21
C GLY A 64 -6.76 -13.45 -29.42
N LYS A 65 -6.59 -12.25 -29.99
CA LYS A 65 -5.52 -12.00 -30.96
C LYS A 65 -4.16 -12.04 -30.26
N GLU A 66 -3.17 -12.66 -30.92
CA GLU A 66 -1.79 -12.64 -30.44
C GLU A 66 -1.25 -11.22 -30.43
N LEU A 67 -0.53 -10.88 -29.36
CA LEU A 67 0.17 -9.61 -29.26
C LEU A 67 1.50 -9.71 -29.99
N THR A 68 1.84 -8.68 -30.75
CA THR A 68 3.18 -8.48 -31.28
C THR A 68 4.19 -8.19 -30.16
N ASP A 69 5.47 -8.40 -30.43
CA ASP A 69 6.54 -8.07 -29.47
C ASP A 69 6.55 -6.58 -29.08
N ASP A 70 6.24 -5.68 -30.03
CA ASP A 70 6.11 -4.24 -29.76
C ASP A 70 4.94 -3.95 -28.81
N GLU A 71 3.78 -4.55 -29.04
CA GLU A 71 2.62 -4.39 -28.16
C GLU A 71 2.88 -4.92 -26.75
N VAL A 72 3.55 -6.08 -26.63
CA VAL A 72 3.97 -6.62 -25.33
C VAL A 72 4.93 -5.66 -24.65
N PHE A 73 5.95 -5.17 -25.35
CA PHE A 73 6.93 -4.23 -24.81
C PHE A 73 6.27 -2.95 -24.32
N LEU A 74 5.41 -2.32 -25.14
CA LEU A 74 4.72 -1.07 -24.80
C LEU A 74 3.76 -1.26 -23.61
N ALA A 75 3.00 -2.36 -23.57
CA ALA A 75 2.13 -2.64 -22.43
C ALA A 75 2.94 -2.87 -21.14
N CYS A 76 4.09 -3.55 -21.24
CA CYS A 76 5.03 -3.67 -20.12
C CYS A 76 5.59 -2.31 -19.70
N ALA A 77 5.94 -1.44 -20.66
CA ALA A 77 6.50 -0.12 -20.36
C ALA A 77 5.50 0.78 -19.62
N LEU A 78 4.22 0.80 -20.04
CA LEU A 78 3.17 1.48 -19.28
C LEU A 78 2.96 0.84 -17.91
N GLY A 79 2.98 -0.49 -17.83
CA GLY A 79 2.90 -1.20 -16.55
C GLY A 79 4.02 -0.79 -15.59
N TRP A 80 5.24 -0.63 -16.09
CA TRP A 80 6.36 -0.12 -15.31
C TRP A 80 6.19 1.35 -14.94
N CYS A 81 5.69 2.22 -15.81
CA CYS A 81 5.36 3.60 -15.41
C CYS A 81 4.45 3.65 -14.17
N ILE A 82 3.48 2.73 -14.06
CA ILE A 82 2.60 2.63 -12.88
C ILE A 82 3.36 2.12 -11.65
N GLU A 83 4.25 1.13 -11.80
CA GLU A 83 5.08 0.64 -10.68
C GLU A 83 6.11 1.69 -10.22
N TRP A 84 6.64 2.52 -11.13
CA TRP A 84 7.46 3.70 -10.80
C TRP A 84 6.66 4.77 -10.05
N LEU A 85 5.42 5.06 -10.51
CA LEU A 85 4.52 5.98 -9.83
C LEU A 85 4.20 5.50 -8.41
N GLN A 86 3.92 4.21 -8.25
CA GLN A 86 3.71 3.61 -6.94
C GLN A 86 4.98 3.69 -6.07
N ALA A 87 6.15 3.39 -6.63
CA ALA A 87 7.41 3.47 -5.89
C ALA A 87 7.70 4.89 -5.40
N PHE A 88 7.43 5.90 -6.23
CA PHE A 88 7.49 7.32 -5.85
C PHE A 88 6.62 7.61 -4.62
N PHE A 89 5.33 7.27 -4.67
CA PHE A 89 4.44 7.51 -3.55
C PHE A 89 4.85 6.74 -2.30
N LEU A 90 5.26 5.47 -2.42
CA LEU A 90 5.68 4.66 -1.27
C LEU A 90 6.94 5.19 -0.59
N VAL A 91 7.93 5.68 -1.34
CA VAL A 91 9.14 6.26 -0.75
C VAL A 91 8.80 7.50 0.10
N LEU A 92 7.91 8.36 -0.39
CA LEU A 92 7.48 9.54 0.36
C LEU A 92 6.53 9.21 1.50
N ASP A 93 5.60 8.28 1.30
CA ASP A 93 4.67 7.78 2.33
C ASP A 93 5.44 7.14 3.49
N ASP A 94 6.46 6.33 3.20
CA ASP A 94 7.33 5.73 4.22
C ASP A 94 8.01 6.79 5.11
N ILE A 95 8.39 7.94 4.54
CA ILE A 95 8.96 9.08 5.27
C ILE A 95 7.88 9.77 6.11
N MET A 96 6.73 10.10 5.52
CA MET A 96 5.65 10.83 6.18
C MET A 96 5.02 10.04 7.33
N ASP A 97 4.88 8.73 7.16
CA ASP A 97 4.35 7.80 8.16
C ASP A 97 5.44 7.27 9.10
N ASN A 98 6.68 7.70 8.95
CA ASN A 98 7.81 7.24 9.77
C ASN A 98 7.94 5.68 9.79
N SER A 99 7.60 5.03 8.67
CA SER A 99 7.61 3.57 8.53
C SER A 99 9.01 2.96 8.71
N HIS A 100 9.08 1.75 9.25
CA HIS A 100 10.34 1.03 9.45
C HIS A 100 10.72 0.11 8.29
N THR A 101 9.76 -0.68 7.81
CA THR A 101 9.99 -1.71 6.79
C THR A 101 8.96 -1.68 5.67
N ARG A 102 9.41 -1.98 4.45
CA ARG A 102 8.61 -2.10 3.24
C ARG A 102 9.09 -3.31 2.45
N ARG A 103 8.17 -4.18 2.01
CA ARG A 103 8.48 -5.37 1.19
C ARG A 103 9.56 -6.29 1.81
N GLY A 104 9.53 -6.45 3.13
CA GLY A 104 10.49 -7.29 3.87
C GLY A 104 11.89 -6.69 4.06
N GLN A 105 12.10 -5.42 3.70
CA GLN A 105 13.36 -4.69 3.86
C GLN A 105 13.14 -3.37 4.61
N LEU A 106 14.21 -2.71 5.05
CA LEU A 106 14.11 -1.36 5.63
C LEU A 106 13.57 -0.38 4.58
N CYS A 107 12.77 0.60 4.99
CA CYS A 107 12.37 1.69 4.09
C CYS A 107 13.62 2.42 3.55
N TRP A 108 13.60 2.89 2.30
CA TRP A 108 14.78 3.48 1.65
C TRP A 108 15.42 4.60 2.48
N TYR A 109 14.62 5.51 3.03
CA TYR A 109 15.09 6.60 3.88
C TYR A 109 15.69 6.16 5.22
N ARG A 110 15.46 4.91 5.65
CA ARG A 110 16.03 4.33 6.88
C ARG A 110 17.44 3.79 6.67
N LEU A 111 17.90 3.65 5.43
CA LEU A 111 19.26 3.18 5.18
C LEU A 111 20.28 4.24 5.63
N PRO A 112 21.37 3.86 6.35
CA PRO A 112 22.29 4.81 6.96
C PRO A 112 22.93 5.82 6.00
N LYS A 113 23.10 5.46 4.73
CA LYS A 113 23.70 6.31 3.69
C LYS A 113 22.69 7.11 2.88
N VAL A 114 21.39 6.86 3.07
CA VAL A 114 20.31 7.49 2.30
C VAL A 114 19.68 8.62 3.09
N GLY A 115 19.10 8.34 4.26
CA GLY A 115 18.40 9.35 5.04
C GLY A 115 17.36 10.12 4.20
N MET A 116 17.33 11.44 4.35
CA MET A 116 16.37 12.29 3.64
C MET A 116 16.68 12.55 2.16
N ILE A 117 17.80 12.04 1.63
CA ILE A 117 18.04 12.03 0.17
C ILE A 117 16.90 11.29 -0.54
N ALA A 118 16.30 10.30 0.15
CA ALA A 118 15.12 9.58 -0.28
C ALA A 118 13.95 10.48 -0.76
N ALA A 119 13.78 11.68 -0.19
CA ALA A 119 12.74 12.60 -0.65
C ALA A 119 12.99 13.04 -2.11
N ASN A 120 14.24 13.38 -2.44
CA ASN A 120 14.63 13.73 -3.80
C ASN A 120 14.68 12.49 -4.72
N ASP A 121 15.10 11.33 -4.21
CA ASP A 121 15.03 10.09 -4.97
C ASP A 121 13.59 9.74 -5.36
N GLY A 122 12.61 10.02 -4.49
CA GLY A 122 11.19 9.97 -4.82
C GLY A 122 10.84 10.87 -6.01
N ILE A 123 11.27 12.14 -5.98
CA ILE A 123 11.06 13.07 -7.11
C ILE A 123 11.71 12.53 -8.40
N LEU A 124 12.87 11.89 -8.30
CA LEU A 124 13.54 11.29 -9.44
C LEU A 124 12.74 10.11 -10.01
N LEU A 125 12.21 9.22 -9.15
CA LEU A 125 11.28 8.14 -9.56
C LEU A 125 10.08 8.69 -10.33
N ARG A 126 9.45 9.76 -9.84
CA ARG A 126 8.34 10.43 -10.53
C ARG A 126 8.75 10.96 -11.89
N ASN A 127 9.94 11.59 -11.99
CA ASN A 127 10.43 12.16 -13.24
C ASN A 127 10.88 11.11 -14.26
N HIS A 128 11.19 9.88 -13.87
CA HIS A 128 11.46 8.80 -14.83
C HIS A 128 10.24 8.44 -15.68
N ILE A 129 9.01 8.60 -15.17
CA ILE A 129 7.77 8.29 -15.89
C ILE A 129 7.67 9.06 -17.21
N PRO A 130 7.74 10.41 -17.25
CA PRO A 130 7.72 11.14 -18.51
C PRO A 130 8.95 10.88 -19.38
N ARG A 131 10.09 10.43 -18.85
CA ARG A 131 11.24 9.98 -19.67
C ARG A 131 10.89 8.72 -20.46
N ILE A 132 10.31 7.72 -19.78
CA ILE A 132 9.84 6.47 -20.41
C ILE A 132 8.74 6.77 -21.43
N LEU A 133 7.73 7.56 -21.05
CA LEU A 133 6.63 7.93 -21.94
C LEU A 133 7.14 8.66 -23.19
N LYS A 134 8.01 9.66 -23.02
CA LYS A 134 8.60 10.40 -24.15
C LYS A 134 9.43 9.50 -25.06
N LYS A 135 10.16 8.54 -24.50
CA LYS A 135 11.04 7.67 -25.28
C LYS A 135 10.27 6.69 -26.17
N HIS A 136 9.22 6.06 -25.62
CA HIS A 136 8.55 4.94 -26.28
C HIS A 136 7.19 5.28 -26.88
N PHE A 137 6.58 6.39 -26.47
CA PHE A 137 5.19 6.72 -26.85
C PHE A 137 5.05 8.04 -27.60
N ARG A 138 6.10 8.86 -27.74
CA ARG A 138 6.00 10.21 -28.33
C ARG A 138 5.39 10.26 -29.74
N GLU A 139 5.59 9.21 -30.53
CA GLU A 139 5.06 9.10 -31.89
C GLU A 139 3.68 8.43 -31.96
N LYS A 140 3.17 7.92 -30.83
CA LYS A 140 1.85 7.29 -30.76
C LYS A 140 0.77 8.39 -30.73
N PRO A 141 -0.39 8.17 -31.39
CA PRO A 141 -1.46 9.17 -31.46
C PRO A 141 -2.05 9.52 -30.08
N TYR A 142 -1.97 8.60 -29.12
CA TYR A 142 -2.46 8.76 -27.75
C TYR A 142 -1.38 9.23 -26.74
N TYR A 143 -0.26 9.79 -27.22
CA TYR A 143 0.84 10.25 -26.37
C TYR A 143 0.41 11.34 -25.38
N VAL A 144 -0.32 12.34 -25.86
CA VAL A 144 -0.80 13.46 -25.02
C VAL A 144 -1.79 12.94 -23.99
N ASP A 145 -2.70 12.05 -24.39
CA ASP A 145 -3.66 11.41 -23.48
C ASP A 145 -2.95 10.62 -22.37
N LEU A 146 -1.83 9.94 -22.68
CA LEU A 146 -1.02 9.28 -21.65
C LEU A 146 -0.38 10.26 -20.68
N LEU A 147 0.19 11.37 -21.17
CA LEU A 147 0.76 12.39 -20.28
C LEU A 147 -0.31 12.99 -19.35
N ASP A 148 -1.46 13.35 -19.92
CA ASP A 148 -2.56 13.92 -19.15
C ASP A 148 -3.13 12.90 -18.15
N LEU A 149 -3.30 11.64 -18.56
CA LEU A 149 -3.75 10.56 -17.69
C LEU A 149 -2.82 10.35 -16.49
N PHE A 150 -1.50 10.26 -16.71
CA PHE A 150 -0.55 10.07 -15.62
C PHE A 150 -0.50 11.29 -14.69
N ASN A 151 -0.52 12.51 -15.24
CA ASN A 151 -0.52 13.74 -14.43
C ASN A 151 -1.80 13.89 -13.61
N GLU A 152 -2.97 13.63 -14.20
CA GLU A 152 -4.27 13.70 -13.52
C GLU A 152 -4.35 12.67 -12.39
N VAL A 153 -3.95 11.43 -12.64
CA VAL A 153 -3.95 10.39 -11.60
C VAL A 153 -2.91 10.66 -10.51
N GLU A 154 -1.73 11.21 -10.86
CA GLU A 154 -0.74 11.66 -9.88
C GLU A 154 -1.32 12.78 -9.00
N PHE A 155 -2.01 13.76 -9.59
CA PHE A 155 -2.69 14.84 -8.87
C PHE A 155 -3.79 14.32 -7.94
N GLN A 156 -4.63 13.40 -8.43
CA GLN A 156 -5.67 12.74 -7.63
C GLN A 156 -5.06 11.99 -6.45
N THR A 157 -3.99 11.23 -6.68
CA THR A 157 -3.31 10.45 -5.64
C THR A 157 -2.66 11.35 -4.60
N THR A 158 -1.99 12.42 -5.04
CA THR A 158 -1.39 13.43 -4.15
C THR A 158 -2.46 14.16 -3.33
N SER A 159 -3.61 14.47 -3.94
CA SER A 159 -4.75 15.09 -3.26
C SER A 159 -5.36 14.14 -2.22
N GLY A 160 -5.45 12.85 -2.54
CA GLY A 160 -5.84 11.79 -1.61
C GLY A 160 -4.90 11.67 -0.42
N GLN A 161 -3.59 11.73 -0.65
CA GLN A 161 -2.58 11.77 0.41
C GLN A 161 -2.70 13.03 1.26
N MET A 162 -2.93 14.18 0.65
CA MET A 162 -3.11 15.45 1.35
C MET A 162 -4.28 15.39 2.31
N ILE A 163 -5.45 14.89 1.87
CA ILE A 163 -6.61 14.75 2.77
C ILE A 163 -6.39 13.70 3.87
N ASP A 164 -5.65 12.62 3.61
CA ASP A 164 -5.27 11.65 4.63
C ASP A 164 -4.41 12.29 5.74
N LEU A 165 -3.38 13.04 5.35
CA LEU A 165 -2.45 13.68 6.28
C LEU A 165 -3.10 14.81 7.08
N ILE A 166 -3.87 15.70 6.46
CA ILE A 166 -4.52 16.78 7.23
C ILE A 166 -5.61 16.25 8.16
N THR A 167 -6.25 15.12 7.81
CA THR A 167 -7.22 14.46 8.68
C THR A 167 -6.56 13.81 9.90
N THR A 168 -5.37 13.24 9.73
CA THR A 168 -4.69 12.43 10.76
C THR A 168 -3.70 13.24 11.61
N LEU A 169 -3.04 14.26 11.03
CA LEU A 169 -1.92 14.97 11.65
C LEU A 169 -2.23 16.42 12.03
N VAL A 170 -3.19 17.09 11.39
CA VAL A 170 -3.44 18.53 11.62
C VAL A 170 -4.43 18.75 12.77
N GLY A 171 -4.01 19.57 13.73
CA GLY A 171 -4.78 19.96 14.90
C GLY A 171 -4.83 18.84 15.95
N GLU A 172 -5.82 18.91 16.84
CA GLU A 172 -5.99 17.89 17.87
C GLU A 172 -6.41 16.54 17.25
N LYS A 173 -5.84 15.45 17.78
CA LYS A 173 -6.25 14.07 17.47
C LYS A 173 -7.68 13.85 17.95
N ASP A 174 -8.62 13.98 17.03
CA ASP A 174 -10.05 13.90 17.30
C ASP A 174 -10.73 12.93 16.34
N LEU A 175 -11.09 11.75 16.85
CA LEU A 175 -11.84 10.74 16.12
C LEU A 175 -13.23 11.22 15.68
N SER A 176 -13.78 12.32 16.23
CA SER A 176 -15.06 12.87 15.77
C SER A 176 -14.99 13.41 14.34
N LYS A 177 -13.78 13.70 13.84
CA LYS A 177 -13.51 14.06 12.45
C LYS A 177 -13.71 12.87 11.49
N TYR A 178 -13.62 11.64 12.01
CA TYR A 178 -13.61 10.44 11.17
C TYR A 178 -15.04 10.03 10.84
N SER A 179 -15.27 9.75 9.57
CA SER A 179 -16.57 9.37 9.06
C SER A 179 -16.42 8.52 7.80
N LEU A 180 -17.43 7.71 7.50
CA LEU A 180 -17.43 6.89 6.30
C LEU A 180 -17.30 7.70 4.98
N PRO A 181 -17.95 8.87 4.83
CA PRO A 181 -17.72 9.72 3.64
C PRO A 181 -16.28 10.23 3.52
N LEU A 182 -15.62 10.53 4.63
CA LEU A 182 -14.22 10.98 4.64
C LEU A 182 -13.28 9.82 4.27
N HIS A 183 -13.45 8.66 4.90
CA HIS A 183 -12.72 7.43 4.55
C HIS A 183 -12.85 7.13 3.06
N ARG A 184 -14.09 7.09 2.54
CA ARG A 184 -14.36 6.85 1.12
C ARG A 184 -13.64 7.84 0.22
N ARG A 185 -13.60 9.13 0.58
CA ARG A 185 -12.90 10.16 -0.20
C ARG A 185 -11.38 9.96 -0.18
N ILE A 186 -10.79 9.70 0.99
CA ILE A 186 -9.36 9.40 1.13
C ILE A 186 -9.02 8.22 0.21
N VAL A 187 -9.72 7.10 0.37
CA VAL A 187 -9.46 5.87 -0.39
C VAL A 187 -9.65 6.04 -1.89
N GLN A 188 -10.73 6.70 -2.31
CA GLN A 188 -11.03 6.95 -3.72
C GLN A 188 -9.85 7.65 -4.40
N TYR A 189 -9.37 8.75 -3.81
CA TYR A 189 -8.33 9.57 -4.40
C TYR A 189 -6.93 9.00 -4.17
N LYS A 190 -6.61 8.56 -2.95
CA LYS A 190 -5.28 8.05 -2.57
C LYS A 190 -4.95 6.71 -3.22
N THR A 191 -5.94 5.85 -3.44
CA THR A 191 -5.67 4.47 -3.87
C THR A 191 -6.36 4.09 -5.18
N ALA A 192 -7.65 4.36 -5.32
CA ALA A 192 -8.46 3.71 -6.35
C ALA A 192 -8.03 4.09 -7.78
N TYR A 193 -7.77 5.37 -8.04
CA TYR A 193 -7.40 5.84 -9.38
C TYR A 193 -6.10 5.21 -9.90
N TYR A 194 -4.98 5.32 -9.16
CA TYR A 194 -3.71 4.78 -9.66
C TYR A 194 -3.63 3.25 -9.61
N SER A 195 -4.43 2.61 -8.75
CA SER A 195 -4.35 1.16 -8.54
C SER A 195 -5.27 0.35 -9.45
N PHE A 196 -6.41 0.90 -9.84
CA PHE A 196 -7.44 0.19 -10.60
C PHE A 196 -7.76 0.87 -11.92
N TYR A 197 -8.03 2.18 -11.91
CA TYR A 197 -8.38 2.92 -13.12
C TYR A 197 -7.19 3.05 -14.08
N LEU A 198 -6.06 3.56 -13.59
CA LEU A 198 -4.88 3.85 -14.42
C LEU A 198 -4.40 2.66 -15.26
N PRO A 199 -4.26 1.42 -14.73
CA PRO A 199 -3.83 0.30 -15.55
C PRO A 199 -4.77 -0.03 -16.71
N VAL A 200 -6.08 0.06 -16.51
CA VAL A 200 -7.07 -0.22 -17.55
C VAL A 200 -7.15 0.94 -18.53
N ALA A 201 -7.08 2.19 -18.06
CA ALA A 201 -7.03 3.37 -18.92
C ALA A 201 -5.81 3.36 -19.85
N CYS A 202 -4.62 2.95 -19.34
CA CYS A 202 -3.44 2.72 -20.17
C CYS A 202 -3.71 1.68 -21.28
N ALA A 203 -4.34 0.56 -20.94
CA ALA A 203 -4.66 -0.48 -21.91
C ALA A 203 -5.71 -0.03 -22.95
N LEU A 204 -6.71 0.74 -22.54
CA LEU A 204 -7.72 1.32 -23.43
C LEU A 204 -7.09 2.31 -24.43
N LEU A 205 -6.25 3.24 -23.95
CA LEU A 205 -5.51 4.16 -24.83
C LEU A 205 -4.64 3.41 -25.84
N MET A 206 -3.90 2.38 -25.39
CA MET A 206 -3.14 1.52 -26.30
C MET A 206 -3.99 0.76 -27.31
N ALA A 207 -5.26 0.48 -26.98
CA ALA A 207 -6.21 -0.17 -27.88
C ALA A 207 -6.84 0.81 -28.90
N GLY A 208 -6.52 2.10 -28.80
CA GLY A 208 -7.08 3.16 -29.66
C GLY A 208 -8.43 3.70 -29.17
N GLU A 209 -8.80 3.40 -27.93
CA GLU A 209 -10.05 3.86 -27.33
C GLU A 209 -9.95 5.31 -26.82
N ASN A 210 -11.08 6.02 -26.84
CA ASN A 210 -11.20 7.34 -26.22
C ASN A 210 -11.77 7.22 -24.81
N LEU A 211 -11.01 7.62 -23.79
CA LEU A 211 -11.40 7.47 -22.38
C LEU A 211 -12.71 8.18 -22.01
N ASN A 212 -13.12 9.22 -22.75
CA ASN A 212 -14.41 9.88 -22.53
C ASN A 212 -15.61 8.97 -22.79
N ASN A 213 -15.42 7.90 -23.56
CA ASN A 213 -16.45 6.88 -23.82
C ASN A 213 -16.49 5.77 -22.77
N HIS A 214 -15.55 5.78 -21.80
CA HIS A 214 -15.35 4.72 -20.80
C HIS A 214 -15.48 5.24 -19.36
N VAL A 215 -16.31 6.27 -19.15
CA VAL A 215 -16.57 6.86 -17.81
C VAL A 215 -17.17 5.84 -16.85
N ASP A 216 -18.04 4.97 -17.34
CA ASP A 216 -18.64 3.87 -16.59
C ASP A 216 -17.58 2.84 -16.14
N VAL A 217 -16.63 2.48 -17.01
CA VAL A 217 -15.48 1.64 -16.67
C VAL A 217 -14.68 2.28 -15.53
N GLY A 218 -14.42 3.60 -15.63
CA GLY A 218 -13.76 4.37 -14.57
C GLY A 218 -14.50 4.29 -13.23
N ASN A 219 -15.83 4.47 -13.24
CA ASN A 219 -16.67 4.38 -12.04
C ASN A 219 -16.61 2.99 -11.39
N ILE A 220 -16.66 1.92 -12.19
CA ILE A 220 -16.57 0.54 -11.68
C ILE A 220 -15.20 0.29 -11.05
N LEU A 221 -14.12 0.70 -11.72
CA LEU A 221 -12.75 0.51 -11.22
C LEU A 221 -12.48 1.31 -9.94
N VAL A 222 -13.04 2.51 -9.83
CA VAL A 222 -12.98 3.29 -8.58
C VAL A 222 -13.70 2.58 -7.45
N GLU A 223 -14.90 2.03 -7.68
CA GLU A 223 -15.62 1.23 -6.68
C GLU A 223 -14.84 -0.03 -6.28
N MET A 224 -14.19 -0.72 -7.22
CA MET A 224 -13.29 -1.84 -6.92
C MET A 224 -12.12 -1.40 -6.03
N GLY A 225 -11.53 -0.24 -6.31
CA GLY A 225 -10.43 0.29 -5.50
C GLY A 225 -10.85 0.67 -4.10
N ILE A 226 -12.08 1.17 -3.92
CA ILE A 226 -12.66 1.43 -2.60
C ILE A 226 -12.84 0.13 -1.83
N TYR A 227 -13.44 -0.87 -2.45
CA TYR A 227 -13.57 -2.21 -1.87
C TYR A 227 -12.21 -2.79 -1.48
N PHE A 228 -11.22 -2.72 -2.36
CA PHE A 228 -9.87 -3.24 -2.12
C PHE A 228 -9.19 -2.59 -0.91
N GLN A 229 -9.35 -1.29 -0.71
CA GLN A 229 -8.75 -0.61 0.44
C GLN A 229 -9.50 -0.93 1.74
N VAL A 230 -10.82 -1.12 1.71
CA VAL A 230 -11.56 -1.64 2.88
C VAL A 230 -11.05 -3.04 3.27
N GLN A 231 -10.71 -3.88 2.28
CA GLN A 231 -10.02 -5.14 2.58
C GLN A 231 -8.63 -4.89 3.19
N ASP A 232 -7.90 -3.86 2.78
CA ASP A 232 -6.57 -3.56 3.34
C ASP A 232 -6.65 -3.14 4.80
N ASP A 233 -7.56 -2.23 5.12
CA ASP A 233 -7.86 -1.77 6.46
C ASP A 233 -8.29 -2.93 7.38
N TYR A 234 -9.15 -3.83 6.88
CA TYR A 234 -9.54 -5.04 7.61
C TYR A 234 -8.33 -5.97 7.86
N LEU A 235 -7.50 -6.16 6.84
CA LEU A 235 -6.33 -7.03 6.90
C LEU A 235 -5.22 -6.46 7.80
N ASP A 236 -5.10 -5.14 7.91
CA ASP A 236 -4.12 -4.50 8.78
C ASP A 236 -4.34 -4.91 10.25
N CYS A 237 -5.60 -4.98 10.69
CA CYS A 237 -5.93 -5.35 12.06
C CYS A 237 -6.06 -6.87 12.28
N PHE A 238 -6.77 -7.58 11.40
CA PHE A 238 -7.19 -8.97 11.60
C PHE A 238 -6.42 -10.00 10.76
N GLY A 239 -5.58 -9.54 9.83
CA GLY A 239 -4.86 -10.44 8.97
C GLY A 239 -3.55 -10.94 9.57
N ASP A 240 -3.12 -12.10 9.09
CA ASP A 240 -1.89 -12.74 9.52
C ASP A 240 -0.65 -11.97 9.00
N PRO A 241 0.24 -11.45 9.88
CA PRO A 241 1.43 -10.71 9.48
C PRO A 241 2.35 -11.48 8.51
N GLU A 242 2.45 -12.81 8.64
CA GLU A 242 3.26 -13.64 7.75
C GLU A 242 2.69 -13.67 6.33
N VAL A 243 1.36 -13.64 6.21
CA VAL A 243 0.66 -13.65 4.92
C VAL A 243 0.66 -12.25 4.28
N ILE A 244 0.60 -11.19 5.08
CA ILE A 244 0.52 -9.80 4.61
C ILE A 244 1.91 -9.25 4.29
N GLY A 245 2.94 -9.66 5.05
CA GLY A 245 4.32 -9.19 4.91
C GLY A 245 4.60 -7.85 5.59
N LYS A 246 3.71 -7.41 6.48
CA LYS A 246 3.88 -6.27 7.39
C LYS A 246 3.11 -6.51 8.70
N ILE A 247 3.52 -5.83 9.76
CA ILE A 247 2.73 -5.69 10.98
C ILE A 247 1.80 -4.49 10.73
N GLY A 248 0.50 -4.65 11.01
CA GLY A 248 -0.45 -3.55 10.89
C GLY A 248 -0.28 -2.52 11.99
N THR A 249 -0.38 -1.25 11.64
CA THR A 249 -0.12 -0.10 12.51
C THR A 249 -1.22 0.97 12.44
N ASP A 250 -2.34 0.70 11.75
CA ASP A 250 -3.40 1.69 11.53
C ASP A 250 -3.94 2.29 12.84
N ILE A 251 -4.01 1.47 13.90
CA ILE A 251 -4.49 1.90 15.23
C ILE A 251 -3.47 2.85 15.86
N GLU A 252 -2.20 2.46 15.88
CA GLU A 252 -1.08 3.19 16.47
C GLU A 252 -0.84 4.53 15.77
N ASP A 253 -0.94 4.51 14.44
CA ASP A 253 -0.70 5.65 13.55
C ASP A 253 -1.89 6.61 13.47
N PHE A 254 -2.97 6.30 14.20
CA PHE A 254 -4.18 7.11 14.20
C PHE A 254 -4.73 7.28 12.78
N LYS A 255 -4.79 6.19 12.00
CA LYS A 255 -5.31 6.23 10.63
C LYS A 255 -6.83 6.30 10.62
N CYS A 256 -7.38 6.99 9.63
CA CYS A 256 -8.82 6.97 9.32
C CYS A 256 -9.17 5.66 8.59
N SER A 257 -9.02 4.53 9.29
CA SER A 257 -9.27 3.17 8.79
C SER A 257 -10.77 2.86 8.72
N TRP A 258 -11.19 2.00 7.80
CA TRP A 258 -12.58 1.55 7.70
C TRP A 258 -13.12 0.96 9.02
N LEU A 259 -12.26 0.25 9.76
CA LEU A 259 -12.63 -0.37 11.03
C LEU A 259 -13.01 0.67 12.09
N VAL A 260 -12.25 1.76 12.24
CA VAL A 260 -12.57 2.78 13.24
C VAL A 260 -13.82 3.57 12.86
N VAL A 261 -14.02 3.90 11.58
CA VAL A 261 -15.24 4.60 11.16
C VAL A 261 -16.48 3.72 11.36
N LYS A 262 -16.37 2.41 11.16
CA LYS A 262 -17.47 1.47 11.45
C LYS A 262 -17.70 1.24 12.93
N ALA A 263 -16.63 1.16 13.73
CA ALA A 263 -16.77 1.11 15.18
C ALA A 263 -17.52 2.35 15.68
N LEU A 264 -17.14 3.55 15.21
CA LEU A 264 -17.78 4.81 15.60
C LEU A 264 -19.28 4.88 15.26
N GLU A 265 -19.74 4.17 14.21
CA GLU A 265 -21.16 4.04 13.86
C GLU A 265 -21.94 3.09 14.78
N LEU A 266 -21.27 2.10 15.38
CA LEU A 266 -21.90 0.99 16.11
C LEU A 266 -21.75 1.07 17.64
N VAL A 267 -20.76 1.80 18.14
CA VAL A 267 -20.48 1.90 19.58
C VAL A 267 -21.64 2.54 20.36
N ASN A 268 -21.93 1.96 21.53
CA ASN A 268 -22.73 2.64 22.55
C ASN A 268 -21.89 3.66 23.35
N GLU A 269 -22.51 4.42 24.25
CA GLU A 269 -21.82 5.46 25.03
C GLU A 269 -20.71 4.94 25.98
N GLU A 270 -20.75 3.68 26.42
CA GLU A 270 -19.70 3.08 27.24
C GLU A 270 -18.51 2.63 26.39
N GLN A 271 -18.78 1.94 25.29
CA GLN A 271 -17.78 1.51 24.31
C GLN A 271 -17.09 2.71 23.65
N LYS A 272 -17.84 3.80 23.41
CA LYS A 272 -17.29 5.06 22.92
C LYS A 272 -16.22 5.60 23.88
N LYS A 273 -16.37 5.43 25.21
CA LYS A 273 -15.34 5.87 26.15
C LYS A 273 -14.02 5.10 26.00
N LEU A 274 -14.05 3.84 25.54
CA LEU A 274 -12.82 3.10 25.22
C LEU A 274 -12.04 3.73 24.06
N LEU A 275 -12.71 4.46 23.18
CA LEU A 275 -12.05 5.26 22.15
C LEU A 275 -11.68 6.66 22.70
N TYR A 276 -12.55 7.27 23.49
CA TYR A 276 -12.42 8.63 24.01
C TYR A 276 -12.43 8.73 25.56
N VAL A 277 -11.44 9.38 26.15
CA VAL A 277 -11.55 9.97 27.49
C VAL A 277 -12.25 11.32 27.40
N ARG A 278 -13.32 11.54 28.19
CA ARG A 278 -13.77 12.89 28.51
C ARG A 278 -12.68 13.57 29.35
N LYS A 279 -12.05 14.62 28.83
CA LYS A 279 -11.44 15.60 29.73
C LYS A 279 -12.56 16.43 30.33
N ASP A 280 -12.99 16.07 31.53
CA ASP A 280 -13.66 17.05 32.37
C ASP A 280 -12.61 18.13 32.66
N LEU A 281 -12.77 19.31 32.04
CA LEU A 281 -12.01 20.49 32.44
C LEU A 281 -12.45 20.89 33.85
N SER A 282 -11.91 20.23 34.85
CA SER A 282 -11.93 20.70 36.22
C SER A 282 -11.03 21.95 36.30
N PHE A 283 -11.61 23.12 36.03
CA PHE A 283 -11.00 24.38 36.43
C PHE A 283 -11.27 24.59 37.91
N CYS A 284 -10.37 24.16 38.78
CA CYS A 284 -10.28 24.73 40.13
C CYS A 284 -9.73 26.15 40.02
N PHE A 285 -10.62 27.15 40.02
CA PHE A 285 -10.24 28.53 40.31
C PHE A 285 -10.78 28.89 41.70
N PHE A 286 -9.86 29.15 42.63
CA PHE A 286 -10.18 29.85 43.86
C PHE A 286 -10.52 31.32 43.54
N ILE A 287 -11.54 31.83 44.22
CA ILE A 287 -12.23 33.11 43.96
C ILE A 287 -11.38 34.32 44.37
N SER A 288 -11.34 35.34 43.50
CA SER A 288 -11.58 36.72 43.95
C SER A 288 -12.23 37.57 42.85
N ALA A 289 -13.51 37.90 43.07
CA ALA A 289 -14.30 39.00 42.50
C ALA A 289 -14.43 39.14 40.96
N ILE A 290 -15.65 38.83 40.49
CA ILE A 290 -16.36 39.38 39.31
C ILE A 290 -15.60 39.33 37.97
N ARG A 291 -15.80 38.24 37.23
CA ARG A 291 -15.66 38.20 35.76
C ARG A 291 -16.80 37.36 35.18
N ILE A 292 -17.67 37.98 34.40
CA ILE A 292 -18.66 37.29 33.58
C ILE A 292 -17.87 36.45 32.56
N ARG A 293 -17.96 35.12 32.65
CA ARG A 293 -17.39 34.17 31.69
C ARG A 293 -18.43 33.89 30.61
N PHE A 294 -18.07 34.14 29.35
CA PHE A 294 -18.64 33.35 28.26
C PHE A 294 -17.95 31.99 28.26
N ALA A 295 -18.67 30.95 28.67
CA ALA A 295 -18.26 29.58 28.45
C ALA A 295 -18.49 29.26 26.96
N TYR A 296 -17.42 29.09 26.19
CA TYR A 296 -17.51 28.34 24.94
C TYR A 296 -17.50 26.85 25.31
N PRO A 297 -18.55 26.07 24.99
CA PRO A 297 -18.56 24.63 25.28
C PRO A 297 -17.70 23.90 24.24
N GLY A 298 -16.39 24.04 24.34
CA GLY A 298 -15.44 23.16 23.65
C GLY A 298 -15.22 21.91 24.50
N LYS A 299 -15.93 20.82 24.21
CA LYS A 299 -15.66 19.50 24.81
C LYS A 299 -14.36 18.96 24.20
N ALA A 300 -13.23 19.06 24.92
CA ALA A 300 -11.99 18.41 24.49
C ALA A 300 -12.09 16.91 24.77
N LEU A 301 -12.36 16.11 23.73
CA LEU A 301 -12.28 14.65 23.81
C LEU A 301 -10.82 14.23 23.60
N SER A 302 -10.20 13.59 24.59
CA SER A 302 -8.85 13.04 24.47
C SER A 302 -8.95 11.58 24.10
N GLN A 303 -8.18 11.11 23.11
CA GLN A 303 -8.22 9.69 22.74
C GLN A 303 -7.61 8.82 23.84
N GLU A 304 -8.35 7.80 24.29
CA GLU A 304 -7.90 6.91 25.36
C GLU A 304 -6.92 5.87 24.81
N ASN A 305 -7.36 5.12 23.80
CA ASN A 305 -6.63 3.95 23.30
C ASN A 305 -6.24 4.05 21.82
N TYR A 306 -7.06 4.68 20.96
CA TYR A 306 -6.73 4.82 19.53
C TYR A 306 -5.63 5.86 19.29
N GLY A 307 -4.65 5.57 18.42
CA GLY A 307 -3.49 6.43 18.15
C GLY A 307 -2.41 6.41 19.23
N LYS A 308 -2.40 5.37 20.08
CA LYS A 308 -1.40 5.14 21.13
C LYS A 308 -0.46 4.03 20.71
N GLN A 309 0.82 4.23 21.00
CA GLN A 309 1.88 3.24 20.72
C GLN A 309 1.94 2.12 21.78
N ASP A 310 1.18 2.24 22.87
CA ASP A 310 1.12 1.23 23.93
C ASP A 310 0.35 -0.01 23.43
N PRO A 311 0.97 -1.21 23.40
CA PRO A 311 0.30 -2.45 22.99
C PRO A 311 -0.97 -2.77 23.79
N ALA A 312 -1.06 -2.36 25.06
CA ALA A 312 -2.27 -2.56 25.87
C ALA A 312 -3.45 -1.71 25.38
N CYS A 313 -3.18 -0.49 24.90
CA CYS A 313 -4.19 0.35 24.26
C CYS A 313 -4.64 -0.26 22.93
N VAL A 314 -3.70 -0.73 22.10
CA VAL A 314 -4.01 -1.40 20.82
C VAL A 314 -4.88 -2.63 21.06
N ALA A 315 -4.55 -3.46 22.05
CA ALA A 315 -5.32 -4.64 22.41
C ALA A 315 -6.78 -4.31 22.77
N LYS A 316 -7.02 -3.25 23.56
CA LYS A 316 -8.39 -2.80 23.90
C LYS A 316 -9.19 -2.36 22.68
N VAL A 317 -8.56 -1.69 21.71
CA VAL A 317 -9.23 -1.32 20.45
C VAL A 317 -9.62 -2.57 19.66
N LYS A 318 -8.72 -3.57 19.58
CA LYS A 318 -9.00 -4.84 18.90
C LYS A 318 -10.12 -5.63 19.59
N GLU A 319 -10.12 -5.71 20.92
CA GLU A 319 -11.19 -6.33 21.70
C GLU A 319 -12.55 -5.64 21.48
N LEU A 320 -12.56 -4.31 21.37
CA LEU A 320 -13.76 -3.56 21.00
C LEU A 320 -14.25 -3.96 19.60
N TYR A 321 -13.35 -4.07 18.61
CA TYR A 321 -13.73 -4.50 17.26
C TYR A 321 -14.32 -5.91 17.23
N GLU A 322 -13.78 -6.83 18.04
CA GLU A 322 -14.34 -8.17 18.22
C GLU A 322 -15.71 -8.13 18.89
N THR A 323 -15.89 -7.31 19.93
CA THR A 323 -17.17 -7.13 20.63
C THR A 323 -18.26 -6.57 19.72
N LEU A 324 -17.90 -5.67 18.80
CA LEU A 324 -18.79 -5.13 17.77
C LEU A 324 -18.99 -6.07 16.58
N ASN A 325 -18.33 -7.23 16.59
CA ASN A 325 -18.37 -8.24 15.54
C ASN A 325 -18.01 -7.66 14.15
N LEU A 326 -16.98 -6.81 14.08
CA LEU A 326 -16.60 -6.14 12.84
C LEU A 326 -16.14 -7.12 11.75
N GLN A 327 -15.72 -8.34 12.09
CA GLN A 327 -15.44 -9.40 11.12
C GLN A 327 -16.69 -9.78 10.31
N ASP A 328 -17.85 -9.94 10.95
CA ASP A 328 -19.10 -10.25 10.24
C ASP A 328 -19.63 -9.03 9.47
N VAL A 329 -19.47 -7.82 10.03
CA VAL A 329 -19.80 -6.56 9.32
C VAL A 329 -18.96 -6.43 8.05
N PHE A 330 -17.68 -6.78 8.10
CA PHE A 330 -16.80 -6.81 6.93
C PHE A 330 -17.24 -7.91 5.95
N ALA A 331 -17.58 -9.10 6.41
CA ALA A 331 -18.03 -10.19 5.54
C ALA A 331 -19.32 -9.83 4.78
N ASP A 332 -20.28 -9.19 5.44
CA ASP A 332 -21.50 -8.67 4.81
C ASP A 332 -21.19 -7.56 3.79
N TYR A 333 -20.32 -6.61 4.16
CA TYR A 333 -19.84 -5.57 3.24
C TYR A 333 -19.15 -6.16 2.00
N GLU A 334 -18.29 -7.16 2.17
CA GLU A 334 -17.57 -7.84 1.09
C GLU A 334 -18.53 -8.53 0.14
N SER A 335 -19.52 -9.29 0.65
CA SER A 335 -20.53 -9.96 -0.18
C SER A 335 -21.35 -8.96 -1.00
N LYS A 336 -21.88 -7.93 -0.34
CA LYS A 336 -22.69 -6.88 -0.99
C LYS A 336 -21.91 -6.09 -2.03
N SER A 337 -20.63 -5.78 -1.74
CA SER A 337 -19.75 -5.08 -2.67
C SER A 337 -19.47 -5.94 -3.90
N TYR A 338 -19.20 -7.23 -3.73
CA TYR A 338 -18.99 -8.17 -4.83
C TYR A 338 -20.24 -8.29 -5.73
N GLU A 339 -21.42 -8.50 -5.15
CA GLU A 339 -22.68 -8.60 -5.89
C GLU A 339 -22.97 -7.32 -6.69
N LYS A 340 -22.79 -6.15 -6.07
CA LYS A 340 -22.94 -4.85 -6.72
C LYS A 340 -21.98 -4.70 -7.90
N LEU A 341 -20.70 -5.03 -7.70
CA LEU A 341 -19.67 -4.94 -8.74
C LEU A 341 -19.96 -5.88 -9.91
N ILE A 342 -20.30 -7.15 -9.65
CA ILE A 342 -20.69 -8.10 -10.70
C ILE A 342 -21.88 -7.57 -11.51
N LYS A 343 -22.92 -7.05 -10.85
CA LYS A 343 -24.08 -6.48 -11.53
C LYS A 343 -23.70 -5.31 -12.46
N PHE A 344 -22.82 -4.42 -12.02
CA PHE A 344 -22.34 -3.32 -12.86
C PHE A 344 -21.50 -3.80 -14.04
N ILE A 345 -20.66 -4.80 -13.82
CA ILE A 345 -19.84 -5.38 -14.89
C ILE A 345 -20.74 -6.05 -15.94
N GLU A 346 -21.69 -6.89 -15.52
CA GLU A 346 -22.58 -7.61 -16.44
C GLU A 346 -23.53 -6.69 -17.22
N ALA A 347 -23.79 -5.48 -16.71
CA ALA A 347 -24.56 -4.46 -17.41
C ALA A 347 -23.77 -3.74 -18.51
N HIS A 348 -22.44 -3.88 -18.57
CA HIS A 348 -21.60 -3.23 -19.58
C HIS A 348 -21.79 -3.88 -20.96
N SER A 349 -21.85 -3.08 -22.03
CA SER A 349 -22.16 -3.59 -23.39
C SER A 349 -21.01 -4.39 -24.04
N SER A 350 -19.75 -3.99 -23.80
CA SER A 350 -18.57 -4.67 -24.35
C SER A 350 -18.17 -5.89 -23.52
N THR A 351 -18.19 -7.07 -24.14
CA THR A 351 -17.73 -8.34 -23.57
C THR A 351 -16.24 -8.34 -23.24
N ALA A 352 -15.43 -7.65 -24.04
CA ALA A 352 -14.00 -7.51 -23.79
C ALA A 352 -13.74 -6.70 -22.51
N VAL A 353 -14.46 -5.59 -22.31
CA VAL A 353 -14.39 -4.79 -21.08
C VAL A 353 -14.91 -5.58 -19.88
N GLN A 354 -15.99 -6.35 -20.05
CA GLN A 354 -16.45 -7.25 -18.98
C GLN A 354 -15.36 -8.23 -18.56
N ALA A 355 -14.63 -8.81 -19.50
CA ALA A 355 -13.55 -9.76 -19.21
C ALA A 355 -12.41 -9.08 -18.42
N VAL A 356 -12.03 -7.85 -18.81
CA VAL A 356 -11.05 -7.03 -18.06
C VAL A 356 -11.51 -6.82 -16.63
N LEU A 357 -12.73 -6.32 -16.42
CA LEU A 357 -13.25 -6.03 -15.09
C LEU A 357 -13.41 -7.29 -14.23
N LYS A 358 -13.89 -8.40 -14.80
CA LYS A 358 -13.98 -9.70 -14.11
C LYS A 358 -12.60 -10.21 -13.69
N SER A 359 -11.57 -10.02 -14.52
CA SER A 359 -10.18 -10.37 -14.18
C SER A 359 -9.67 -9.58 -12.97
N PHE A 360 -9.95 -8.28 -12.89
CA PHE A 360 -9.60 -7.46 -11.72
C PHE A 360 -10.35 -7.91 -10.47
N LEU A 361 -11.66 -8.10 -10.57
CA LEU A 361 -12.49 -8.49 -9.42
C LEU A 361 -12.07 -9.86 -8.86
N ALA A 362 -11.77 -10.83 -9.73
CA ALA A 362 -11.32 -12.17 -9.32
C ALA A 362 -9.98 -12.13 -8.55
N LYS A 363 -9.08 -11.20 -8.89
CA LYS A 363 -7.78 -11.04 -8.21
C LYS A 363 -7.89 -10.46 -6.79
N ILE A 364 -8.99 -9.77 -6.47
CA ILE A 364 -9.17 -9.09 -5.18
C ILE A 364 -10.23 -9.76 -4.27
N TYR A 365 -11.23 -10.41 -4.85
CA TYR A 365 -12.30 -11.04 -4.08
C TYR A 365 -11.78 -12.19 -3.21
N GLN A 366 -12.05 -12.12 -1.90
CA GLN A 366 -11.61 -13.10 -0.90
C GLN A 366 -10.09 -13.40 -0.94
N ARG A 367 -9.26 -12.37 -1.18
CA ARG A 367 -7.80 -12.48 -1.42
C ARG A 367 -6.99 -13.27 -0.36
N GLN A 368 -7.48 -13.43 0.87
CA GLN A 368 -6.82 -14.28 1.87
C GLN A 368 -7.08 -15.78 1.69
N LYS A 369 -8.30 -16.17 1.28
CA LYS A 369 -8.63 -17.59 1.04
C LYS A 369 -7.83 -18.14 -0.13
N GLN A 370 -7.61 -17.32 -1.16
CA GLN A 370 -6.77 -17.66 -2.32
C GLN A 370 -5.29 -17.87 -1.95
N ARG A 371 -4.74 -17.09 -1.00
CA ARG A 371 -3.37 -17.28 -0.49
C ARG A 371 -3.21 -18.54 0.34
N LYS A 372 -4.16 -18.83 1.26
CA LYS A 372 -4.11 -20.07 2.07
C LYS A 372 -4.20 -21.33 1.20
N ALA A 373 -5.02 -21.31 0.13
CA ALA A 373 -5.13 -22.40 -0.82
C ALA A 373 -3.81 -22.67 -1.58
N THR A 374 -3.11 -21.62 -2.03
CA THR A 374 -1.83 -21.77 -2.75
C THR A 374 -0.69 -22.27 -1.85
N THR A 375 -0.63 -21.84 -0.59
CA THR A 375 0.34 -22.40 0.39
C THR A 375 0.02 -23.85 0.77
N LYS A 376 -1.26 -24.24 0.87
CA LYS A 376 -1.65 -25.65 1.10
C LYS A 376 -1.31 -26.54 -0.09
N ASP A 377 -1.45 -26.04 -1.31
CA ASP A 377 -1.14 -26.79 -2.53
C ASP A 377 0.38 -26.95 -2.74
N GLN A 378 1.18 -25.96 -2.31
CA GLN A 378 2.64 -26.03 -2.30
C GLN A 378 3.18 -26.96 -1.19
N THR A 379 2.54 -27.00 -0.01
CA THR A 379 2.90 -27.96 1.04
C THR A 379 2.45 -29.38 0.70
N ALA A 380 1.28 -29.56 0.06
CA ALA A 380 0.84 -30.86 -0.44
C ALA A 380 1.75 -31.42 -1.55
N LYS A 381 2.29 -30.55 -2.43
CA LYS A 381 3.31 -30.92 -3.43
C LYS A 381 4.69 -31.20 -2.85
N CYS A 382 5.05 -30.60 -1.70
CA CYS A 382 6.30 -30.95 -1.02
C CYS A 382 6.23 -32.30 -0.30
N THR A 383 5.04 -32.73 0.17
CA THR A 383 4.87 -34.05 0.80
C THR A 383 4.80 -35.22 -0.19
N SER A 384 4.50 -34.98 -1.47
CA SER A 384 4.44 -36.05 -2.48
C SER A 384 5.77 -36.34 -3.19
N TYR A 385 6.78 -35.47 -3.04
CA TYR A 385 8.12 -35.64 -3.65
C TYR A 385 9.18 -36.28 -2.74
N CYS A 386 8.83 -36.66 -1.50
CA CYS A 386 9.75 -37.29 -0.54
C CYS A 386 9.56 -38.81 -0.35
N MET A 387 8.89 -39.51 -1.28
CA MET A 387 8.86 -40.98 -1.30
C MET A 387 9.66 -41.52 -2.48
N GLY A 388 10.99 -41.48 -2.37
CA GLY A 388 11.85 -42.06 -3.40
C GLY A 388 13.32 -41.66 -3.31
N CYS A 389 14.00 -41.98 -2.20
CA CYS A 389 15.46 -42.13 -2.26
C CYS A 389 15.95 -43.14 -1.20
N PRO A 390 16.87 -44.06 -1.55
CA PRO A 390 17.22 -45.20 -0.70
C PRO A 390 18.23 -44.84 0.39
N ALA A 391 18.17 -45.63 1.46
CA ALA A 391 18.94 -45.54 2.69
C ALA A 391 20.45 -45.39 2.51
N VAL A 392 21.06 -44.49 3.29
CA VAL A 392 22.48 -44.53 3.67
C VAL A 392 22.60 -44.46 5.19
N ARG A 393 23.53 -45.29 5.70
CA ARG A 393 23.61 -45.87 7.03
C ARG A 393 23.95 -44.90 8.17
N LYS A 394 23.53 -45.32 9.37
CA LYS A 394 24.01 -44.88 10.70
C LYS A 394 25.52 -45.11 10.85
N ASP A 395 26.21 -44.16 11.49
CA ASP A 395 27.21 -44.41 12.55
C ASP A 395 27.75 -43.10 13.17
N GLY A 396 27.60 -42.96 14.50
CA GLY A 396 28.56 -42.35 15.44
C GLY A 396 28.78 -40.81 15.49
N PRO A 397 29.07 -40.23 16.68
CA PRO A 397 28.71 -38.84 17.01
C PRO A 397 29.88 -37.85 16.99
N ASN A 398 29.63 -36.54 16.80
CA ASN A 398 30.49 -35.53 17.42
C ASN A 398 29.83 -34.16 17.65
N ARG A 399 29.90 -33.77 18.92
CA ARG A 399 29.81 -32.45 19.53
C ARG A 399 30.14 -31.28 18.59
N PHE A 400 29.15 -30.49 18.16
CA PHE A 400 29.36 -29.08 17.76
C PHE A 400 28.09 -28.18 17.77
N GLU A 401 27.00 -28.58 18.43
CA GLU A 401 25.78 -27.76 18.55
C GLU A 401 25.40 -27.41 20.00
N LEU A 402 26.34 -26.87 20.78
CA LEU A 402 26.02 -26.33 22.11
C LEU A 402 26.82 -25.08 22.50
N ALA A 403 27.31 -24.31 21.53
CA ALA A 403 28.17 -23.15 21.77
C ALA A 403 27.69 -21.82 21.17
N PHE A 404 26.46 -21.72 20.65
CA PHE A 404 25.96 -20.48 20.05
C PHE A 404 24.87 -19.74 20.86
N TRP A 405 24.55 -20.22 22.06
CA TRP A 405 23.49 -19.62 22.90
C TRP A 405 23.98 -19.03 24.24
N MET A 406 25.29 -18.90 24.45
CA MET A 406 25.86 -18.46 25.74
C MET A 406 26.78 -17.22 25.68
N LEU A 407 26.75 -16.43 24.59
CA LEU A 407 27.65 -15.28 24.40
C LEU A 407 26.97 -13.93 24.10
N TYR A 408 25.71 -13.75 24.52
CA TYR A 408 25.00 -12.46 24.44
C TYR A 408 24.59 -11.87 25.80
N LYS A 409 25.14 -12.39 26.91
CA LYS A 409 24.77 -11.95 28.28
C LYS A 409 25.91 -11.46 29.18
N LEU A 410 27.06 -11.07 28.59
CA LEU A 410 28.24 -10.64 29.36
C LEU A 410 28.94 -9.36 28.84
N VAL A 411 28.21 -8.45 28.18
CA VAL A 411 28.73 -7.09 27.87
C VAL A 411 27.64 -6.03 28.09
N THR A 412 27.11 -5.96 29.31
CA THR A 412 26.38 -4.79 29.81
C THR A 412 26.38 -4.82 31.34
N LEU A 413 27.55 -4.69 31.95
CA LEU A 413 27.75 -4.31 33.35
C LEU A 413 29.24 -4.04 33.53
N ASP A 414 29.68 -2.84 33.14
CA ASP A 414 30.78 -2.10 33.78
C ASP A 414 31.15 -0.88 32.93
N ARG A 415 30.64 0.29 33.33
CA ARG A 415 31.35 1.59 33.34
C ARG A 415 30.40 2.69 33.82
N ILE A 416 30.13 2.64 35.13
CA ILE A 416 29.80 3.81 35.93
C ILE A 416 31.05 4.10 36.78
N LYS A 417 31.49 5.37 36.80
CA LYS A 417 32.57 6.02 37.58
C LYS A 417 33.95 6.11 36.89
N ALA A 418 34.26 7.31 36.39
CA ALA A 418 35.31 8.16 36.97
C ALA A 418 35.32 9.55 36.29
N ARG A 419 34.98 10.61 37.05
CA ARG A 419 35.57 11.96 36.91
C ARG A 419 36.89 11.98 37.70
N PRO A 420 37.88 12.82 37.35
CA PRO A 420 38.02 14.16 37.97
C PRO A 420 38.43 15.26 36.95
N GLU A 421 37.83 16.46 37.01
CA GLU A 421 38.36 17.74 37.54
C GLU A 421 39.41 18.49 36.68
N ARG A 422 38.95 19.68 36.21
CA ARG A 422 39.60 20.99 35.98
C ARG A 422 41.09 21.06 35.56
N VAL A 423 41.33 21.73 34.43
CA VAL A 423 41.90 23.11 34.37
C VAL A 423 41.09 23.91 33.35
#